data_AF-A0A180EMS6-F1
#
_entry.id   AF-A0A180EMS6-F1
#
_cell.length_a   1.000
_cell.length_b   1.000
_cell.length_c   1.000
_cell.angle_alpha   90.00
_cell.angle_beta   90.00
_cell.angle_gamma   90.00
#
_symmetry.space_group_name_H-M   'P 1'
#
loop_
_entity.id
_entity.type
_entity.pdbx_description
1 polymer ?
#
loop_
_entity_poly.entity_id
_entity_poly.type
_entity_poly.pdbx_seq_one_letter_code
_entity_poly.pdbx_strand_id
1 'polypeptide(L)'
;MANKYEITNELGSLKITRKWWSKSAIFFVFFSLFWNGIVLVFLLSGAGWMIGIHLLVGIFIGWYTLATVLNTTAIEASPRELSIEHGPLPWPFQPNRHLTTQSVKQLYVDKSSVRINNQTTYHLIAKLDTGAQVKLLTNQQDREMLTQLETAIESHLNIENDVNVGYQEAKLDQLDLEQLNEHMEKLEPIMKWLPKSMVRNIEEARQKAMQQNKSERNFSDSPRPPFNPPRKKGGLRKNIPASQPERQGGKDLYVAENPINFPLYASREGTAVHWKGAAWTVERTAQIDFVDTDIPTGRMIELVQRQQPNERTYVYAQEDHNRWNYAEERRLDDEEVAALGFTETSISAYPMKLENGDDRYYPRSEQVGTLFAGSQATQVKQYLYFTVGTSTQFRALLPEGGNWQVYVQEVVDAGDFSGSHP
;
A
#
# COMPACT_ATOMS: atom_id res chain seq x y z
N MET A 1 25.57 -9.59 15.89
CA MET A 1 25.06 -8.19 15.88
C MET A 1 23.81 -8.21 16.73
N ALA A 2 23.72 -7.41 17.80
CA ALA A 2 22.53 -7.43 18.66
C ALA A 2 21.32 -6.96 17.83
N ASN A 3 20.20 -7.69 17.92
CA ASN A 3 18.98 -7.40 17.17
C ASN A 3 18.55 -5.95 17.43
N LYS A 4 18.58 -5.12 16.39
CA LYS A 4 18.24 -3.69 16.44
C LYS A 4 16.73 -3.45 16.54
N TYR A 5 15.95 -4.51 16.31
CA TYR A 5 14.50 -4.53 16.38
C TYR A 5 14.04 -5.62 17.33
N GLU A 6 13.00 -5.30 18.07
CA GLU A 6 12.23 -6.25 18.86
C GLU A 6 10.92 -6.49 18.12
N ILE A 7 10.66 -7.74 17.76
CA ILE A 7 9.48 -8.17 17.00
C ILE A 7 8.60 -8.97 17.94
N THR A 8 7.38 -8.51 18.16
CA THR A 8 6.39 -9.13 19.03
C THR A 8 5.09 -9.33 18.26
N ASN A 9 4.55 -10.55 18.27
CA ASN A 9 3.24 -10.85 17.71
C ASN A 9 2.20 -10.78 18.83
N GLU A 10 1.28 -9.82 18.75
CA GLU A 10 0.23 -9.58 19.76
C GLU A 10 -1.15 -9.72 19.10
N LEU A 11 -1.92 -10.75 19.42
CA LEU A 11 -3.36 -10.88 19.09
C LEU A 11 -3.72 -10.51 17.62
N GLY A 12 -2.93 -10.96 16.64
CA GLY A 12 -3.18 -10.66 15.21
C GLY A 12 -2.51 -9.38 14.70
N SER A 13 -1.77 -8.66 15.54
CA SER A 13 -0.87 -7.57 15.16
C SER A 13 0.59 -8.00 15.24
N LEU A 14 1.41 -7.51 14.30
CA LEU A 14 2.85 -7.61 14.33
C LEU A 14 3.41 -6.25 14.74
N LYS A 15 4.02 -6.21 15.91
CA LYS A 15 4.63 -5.00 16.46
C LYS A 15 6.14 -5.11 16.39
N ILE A 16 6.75 -4.15 15.70
CA ILE A 16 8.19 -4.08 15.50
C ILE A 16 8.66 -2.77 16.11
N THR A 17 9.47 -2.86 17.17
CA THR A 17 9.99 -1.67 17.86
C THR A 17 11.49 -1.52 17.67
N ARG A 18 11.93 -0.27 17.52
CA ARG A 18 13.35 0.08 17.43
C ARG A 18 13.65 1.33 18.22
N LYS A 19 14.62 1.21 19.13
CA LYS A 19 15.20 2.35 19.84
C LYS A 19 16.10 3.17 18.91
N TRP A 20 16.09 4.49 19.07
CA TRP A 20 16.97 5.38 18.33
C TRP A 20 18.40 5.40 18.88
N TRP A 21 18.58 4.83 20.07
CA TRP A 21 19.86 4.71 20.75
C TRP A 21 20.94 4.11 19.84
N SER A 22 22.10 4.76 19.83
CA SER A 22 23.28 4.31 19.12
C SER A 22 24.54 4.68 19.92
N LYS A 23 25.71 4.16 19.54
CA LYS A 23 26.97 4.51 20.22
C LYS A 23 27.30 5.99 20.11
N SER A 24 26.87 6.67 19.04
CA SER A 24 27.04 8.13 18.91
C SER A 24 26.13 8.92 19.83
N ALA A 25 25.03 8.34 20.33
CA ALA A 25 24.17 9.00 21.32
C ALA A 25 24.94 9.34 22.61
N ILE A 26 25.87 8.48 23.04
CA ILE A 26 26.73 8.74 24.21
C ILE A 26 27.60 9.99 23.98
N PHE A 27 28.18 10.12 22.79
CA PHE A 27 28.94 11.31 22.41
C PHE A 27 28.05 12.56 22.40
N PHE A 28 26.84 12.48 21.83
CA PHE A 28 25.91 13.61 21.83
C PHE A 28 25.46 14.01 23.23
N VAL A 29 25.23 13.07 24.15
CA VAL A 29 24.94 13.36 25.55
C VAL A 29 26.06 14.19 26.19
N PHE A 30 27.30 13.71 26.09
CA PHE A 30 28.44 14.44 26.62
C PHE A 30 28.60 15.82 25.97
N PHE A 31 28.56 15.89 24.63
CA PHE A 31 28.74 17.11 23.87
C PHE A 31 27.65 18.14 24.19
N SER A 32 26.39 17.70 24.28
CA SER A 32 25.26 18.55 24.61
C SER A 32 25.37 19.15 26.02
N LEU A 33 25.74 18.33 27.01
CA LEU A 33 25.96 18.81 28.38
C LEU A 33 27.12 19.82 28.46
N PHE A 34 28.22 19.52 27.79
CA PHE A 34 29.39 20.41 27.74
C PHE A 34 29.09 21.74 27.04
N TRP A 35 28.47 21.70 25.86
CA TRP A 35 28.10 22.88 25.09
C TRP A 35 27.14 23.78 25.88
N ASN A 36 26.07 23.22 26.42
CA ASN A 36 25.09 23.97 27.21
C ASN A 36 25.70 24.53 28.50
N GLY A 37 26.64 23.80 29.12
CA GLY A 37 27.40 24.30 30.27
C GLY A 37 28.24 25.54 29.94
N ILE A 38 28.97 25.53 28.83
CA ILE A 38 29.73 26.70 28.36
C ILE A 38 28.79 27.89 28.08
N VAL A 39 27.71 27.66 27.32
CA VAL A 39 26.74 28.72 26.99
C VAL A 39 26.17 29.36 28.26
N LEU A 40 25.85 28.54 29.27
CA LEU A 40 25.34 29.04 30.56
C LEU A 40 26.35 29.93 31.28
N VAL A 41 27.64 29.55 31.33
CA VAL A 41 28.68 30.38 31.93
C VAL A 41 28.81 31.73 31.23
N PHE A 42 28.79 31.76 29.90
CA PHE A 42 28.84 33.00 29.14
C PHE A 42 27.59 33.86 29.35
N LEU A 43 26.40 33.24 29.38
CA LEU A 43 25.15 33.93 29.67
C LEU A 43 25.19 34.61 31.04
N LEU A 44 25.67 33.91 32.08
CA LEU A 44 25.80 34.45 33.44
C LEU A 44 26.91 35.51 33.55
N SER A 45 27.92 35.46 32.70
CA SER A 45 29.00 36.44 32.64
C SER A 45 28.62 37.74 31.93
N GLY A 46 27.36 37.87 31.48
CA GLY A 46 26.88 39.05 30.77
C GLY A 46 27.32 39.11 29.30
N ALA A 47 27.61 37.96 28.68
CA ALA A 47 27.84 37.91 27.24
C ALA A 47 26.61 38.47 26.51
N GLY A 48 26.81 39.46 25.64
CA GLY A 48 25.75 40.15 24.93
C GLY A 48 24.95 39.24 23.97
N TRP A 49 24.07 39.83 23.18
CA TRP A 49 23.06 39.15 22.34
C TRP A 49 23.55 37.98 21.47
N MET A 50 24.83 37.95 21.07
CA MET A 50 25.45 36.82 20.34
C MET A 50 25.36 35.49 21.09
N ILE A 51 25.28 35.50 22.43
CA ILE A 51 25.07 34.28 23.23
C ILE A 51 23.68 33.66 22.99
N GLY A 52 22.69 34.47 22.57
CA GLY A 52 21.34 34.01 22.29
C GLY A 52 21.27 33.01 21.14
N ILE A 53 22.07 33.20 20.09
CA ILE A 53 22.16 32.25 18.96
C ILE A 53 22.74 30.91 19.43
N HIS A 54 23.80 30.96 20.25
CA HIS A 54 24.45 29.76 20.79
C HIS A 54 23.53 29.01 21.76
N LEU A 55 22.68 29.72 22.49
CA LEU A 55 21.65 29.15 23.34
C LEU A 55 20.58 28.42 22.50
N LEU A 56 20.10 29.02 21.41
CA LEU A 56 19.14 28.36 20.51
C LEU A 56 19.73 27.07 19.92
N VAL A 57 20.98 27.12 19.46
CA VAL A 57 21.72 25.94 18.99
C VAL A 57 21.88 24.90 20.11
N GLY A 58 22.18 25.33 21.34
CA GLY A 58 22.29 24.47 22.52
C GLY A 58 20.98 23.77 22.88
N ILE A 59 19.85 24.48 22.81
CA ILE A 59 18.50 23.93 23.00
C ILE A 59 18.20 22.88 21.92
N PHE A 60 18.50 23.20 20.66
CA PHE A 60 18.29 22.25 19.56
C PHE A 60 19.13 20.98 19.73
N ILE A 61 20.43 21.11 20.05
CA ILE A 61 21.31 19.97 20.33
C ILE A 61 20.80 19.17 21.53
N GLY A 62 20.33 19.85 22.59
CA GLY A 62 19.72 19.24 23.76
C GLY A 62 18.50 18.39 23.42
N TRP A 63 17.53 18.97 22.72
CA TRP A 63 16.33 18.29 22.26
C TRP A 63 16.65 17.13 21.30
N TYR A 64 17.55 17.33 20.33
CA TYR A 64 17.99 16.28 19.42
C TYR A 64 18.63 15.09 20.17
N THR A 65 19.45 15.39 21.16
CA THR A 65 20.11 14.39 22.01
C THR A 65 19.08 13.61 22.81
N LEU A 66 18.13 14.30 23.45
CA LEU A 66 17.05 13.66 24.20
C LEU A 66 16.18 12.78 23.29
N ALA A 67 15.79 13.27 22.11
CA ALA A 67 15.04 12.49 21.13
C ALA A 67 15.81 11.24 20.71
N THR A 68 17.10 11.35 20.41
CA THR A 68 17.92 10.19 20.02
C THR A 68 18.04 9.13 21.13
N VAL A 69 18.05 9.56 22.39
CA VAL A 69 18.17 8.66 23.55
C VAL A 69 16.83 8.02 23.93
N LEU A 70 15.76 8.80 23.93
CA LEU A 70 14.46 8.38 24.46
C LEU A 70 13.53 7.83 23.39
N ASN A 71 13.65 8.30 22.14
CA ASN A 71 12.69 7.90 21.12
C ASN A 71 12.86 6.46 20.66
N THR A 72 11.71 5.90 20.35
CA THR A 72 11.52 4.59 19.74
C THR A 72 10.63 4.80 18.51
N THR A 73 10.95 4.08 17.43
CA THR A 73 10.03 3.88 16.32
C THR A 73 9.27 2.59 16.58
N ALA A 74 7.95 2.65 16.62
CA ALA A 74 7.07 1.49 16.62
C ALA A 74 6.43 1.38 15.23
N ILE A 75 6.52 0.21 14.63
CA ILE A 75 5.82 -0.16 13.41
C ILE A 75 4.82 -1.22 13.82
N GLU A 76 3.55 -0.96 13.62
CA GLU A 76 2.49 -1.90 13.92
C GLU A 76 1.76 -2.27 12.64
N ALA A 77 1.79 -3.56 12.31
CA ALA A 77 1.11 -4.12 11.16
C ALA A 77 -0.07 -4.95 11.67
N SER A 78 -1.27 -4.45 11.47
CA SER A 78 -2.53 -5.13 11.81
C SER A 78 -3.36 -5.37 10.54
N PRO A 79 -4.40 -6.22 10.60
CA PRO A 79 -5.30 -6.43 9.46
C PRO A 79 -5.97 -5.15 8.96
N ARG A 80 -6.17 -4.15 9.84
CA ARG A 80 -6.85 -2.88 9.52
C ARG A 80 -5.86 -1.81 9.07
N GLU A 81 -4.73 -1.74 9.75
CA GLU A 81 -3.82 -0.60 9.66
C GLU A 81 -2.35 -1.02 9.75
N LEU A 82 -1.52 -0.38 8.92
CA LEU A 82 -0.07 -0.31 9.05
C LEU A 82 0.31 1.08 9.56
N SER A 83 0.71 1.17 10.83
CA SER A 83 1.08 2.41 11.48
C SER A 83 2.58 2.49 11.79
N ILE A 84 3.12 3.71 11.77
CA ILE A 84 4.50 4.02 12.13
C ILE A 84 4.48 5.24 13.03
N GLU A 85 4.89 5.03 14.27
CA GLU A 85 4.89 6.07 15.29
C GLU A 85 6.28 6.31 15.85
N HIS A 86 6.58 7.57 16.15
CA HIS A 86 7.81 8.02 16.75
C HIS A 86 7.52 8.73 18.08
N GLY A 87 8.10 8.23 19.17
CA GLY A 87 7.87 8.83 20.49
C GLY A 87 8.84 8.31 21.56
N PRO A 88 8.86 8.91 22.76
CA PRO A 88 7.83 9.80 23.29
C PRO A 88 8.02 11.29 22.97
N LEU A 89 9.21 11.73 22.54
CA LEU A 89 9.43 13.14 22.18
C LEU A 89 9.00 13.41 20.73
N PRO A 90 8.35 14.56 20.46
CA PRO A 90 7.91 14.91 19.12
C PRO A 90 9.10 15.02 18.18
N TRP A 91 8.95 14.56 16.95
CA TRP A 91 9.98 14.62 15.92
C TRP A 91 9.40 15.13 14.59
N PRO A 92 9.49 16.44 14.29
CA PRO A 92 8.81 17.06 13.15
C PRO A 92 9.37 16.64 11.79
N PHE A 93 10.57 16.06 11.74
CA PHE A 93 11.22 15.69 10.48
C PHE A 93 10.77 14.34 9.93
N GLN A 94 10.09 13.52 10.74
CA GLN A 94 9.52 12.25 10.33
C GLN A 94 8.15 12.12 11.03
N PRO A 95 7.06 12.54 10.37
CA PRO A 95 5.74 12.47 10.97
C PRO A 95 5.27 11.01 11.09
N ASN A 96 4.40 10.77 12.07
CA ASN A 96 3.70 9.49 12.19
C ASN A 96 2.89 9.21 10.91
N ARG A 97 2.78 7.92 10.56
CA ARG A 97 2.07 7.47 9.36
C ARG A 97 1.08 6.38 9.74
N HIS A 98 -0.08 6.44 9.12
CA HIS A 98 -1.22 5.56 9.32
C HIS A 98 -1.73 5.21 7.93
N LEU A 99 -1.61 3.94 7.54
CA LEU A 99 -2.04 3.46 6.23
C LEU A 99 -3.04 2.32 6.44
N THR A 100 -4.17 2.36 5.74
CA THR A 100 -5.08 1.21 5.71
C THR A 100 -4.38 0.04 5.05
N THR A 101 -4.31 -1.11 5.72
CA THR A 101 -3.61 -2.31 5.23
C THR A 101 -4.13 -2.75 3.85
N GLN A 102 -5.43 -2.60 3.59
CA GLN A 102 -6.06 -2.90 2.30
C GLN A 102 -5.53 -2.02 1.16
N SER A 103 -5.11 -0.78 1.45
CA SER A 103 -4.57 0.10 0.43
C SER A 103 -3.13 -0.25 0.06
N VAL A 104 -2.43 -1.04 0.87
CA VAL A 104 -1.02 -1.41 0.64
C VAL A 104 -0.95 -2.59 -0.31
N LYS A 105 -0.59 -2.31 -1.57
CA LYS A 105 -0.39 -3.34 -2.59
C LYS A 105 0.89 -4.12 -2.38
N GLN A 106 1.98 -3.44 -2.00
CA GLN A 106 3.30 -4.06 -1.82
C GLN A 106 4.19 -3.21 -0.92
N LEU A 107 5.13 -3.84 -0.21
CA LEU A 107 6.25 -3.18 0.43
C LEU A 107 7.54 -3.49 -0.33
N TYR A 108 8.44 -2.53 -0.44
CA TYR A 108 9.75 -2.79 -1.05
C TYR A 108 10.84 -1.87 -0.51
N VAL A 109 12.07 -2.37 -0.53
CA VAL A 109 13.26 -1.58 -0.21
C VAL A 109 13.84 -0.92 -1.44
N ASP A 110 13.97 0.40 -1.37
CA ASP A 110 14.50 1.23 -2.44
C ASP A 110 15.78 1.97 -2.04
N LYS A 111 16.63 2.31 -3.01
CA LYS A 111 17.89 3.01 -2.79
C LYS A 111 17.62 4.51 -2.65
N SER A 112 18.10 5.10 -1.56
CA SER A 112 18.02 6.55 -1.39
C SER A 112 19.07 7.28 -2.24
N SER A 113 18.73 8.49 -2.69
CA SER A 113 19.67 9.44 -3.27
C SER A 113 20.66 10.01 -2.25
N VAL A 114 20.38 9.87 -0.95
CA VAL A 114 21.22 10.39 0.13
C VAL A 114 22.28 9.35 0.53
N ARG A 115 23.53 9.81 0.66
CA ARG A 115 24.62 9.04 1.27
C ARG A 115 24.93 9.57 2.65
N ILE A 116 25.13 8.68 3.62
CA ILE A 116 25.56 9.02 4.98
C ILE A 116 26.93 8.40 5.19
N ASN A 117 27.94 9.22 5.49
CA ASN A 117 29.33 8.76 5.65
C ASN A 117 29.84 7.98 4.43
N ASN A 118 29.50 8.45 3.22
CA ASN A 118 29.79 7.80 1.95
C ASN A 118 29.18 6.39 1.77
N GLN A 119 28.28 5.97 2.67
CA GLN A 119 27.51 4.74 2.54
C GLN A 119 26.15 5.04 1.92
N THR A 120 25.72 4.16 1.02
CA THR A 120 24.38 4.19 0.43
C THR A 120 23.33 4.01 1.53
N THR A 121 22.26 4.79 1.46
CA THR A 121 21.10 4.59 2.33
C THR A 121 19.90 4.09 1.55
N TYR A 122 18.90 3.59 2.25
CA TYR A 122 17.76 2.88 1.71
C TYR A 122 16.46 3.39 2.37
N HIS A 123 15.37 3.20 1.66
CA HIS A 123 14.01 3.52 2.08
C HIS A 123 13.18 2.24 2.12
N LEU A 124 12.32 2.09 3.13
CA LEU A 124 11.20 1.16 3.06
C LEU A 124 10.00 1.94 2.51
N ILE A 125 9.43 1.48 1.40
CA ILE A 125 8.35 2.16 0.70
C ILE A 125 7.13 1.23 0.65
N ALA A 126 5.96 1.78 0.96
CA ALA A 126 4.68 1.16 0.67
C ALA A 126 4.16 1.67 -0.67
N LYS A 127 3.91 0.75 -1.60
CA LYS A 127 3.17 1.02 -2.83
C LYS A 127 1.69 0.81 -2.56
N LEU A 128 0.90 1.84 -2.79
CA LEU A 128 -0.54 1.78 -2.64
C LEU A 128 -1.20 1.22 -3.90
N ASP A 129 -2.42 0.71 -3.77
CA ASP A 129 -3.29 0.28 -4.88
C ASP A 129 -3.54 1.39 -5.92
N THR A 130 -3.60 2.64 -5.48
CA THR A 130 -3.64 3.85 -6.32
C THR A 130 -2.39 4.06 -7.17
N GLY A 131 -1.31 3.30 -6.93
CA GLY A 131 0.01 3.50 -7.50
C GLY A 131 0.85 4.55 -6.77
N ALA A 132 0.30 5.26 -5.80
CA ALA A 132 1.06 6.19 -4.96
C ALA A 132 2.09 5.45 -4.11
N GLN A 133 3.22 6.11 -3.83
CA GLN A 133 4.31 5.56 -3.02
C GLN A 133 4.48 6.35 -1.74
N VAL A 134 4.46 5.67 -0.59
CA VAL A 134 4.62 6.27 0.73
C VAL A 134 5.91 5.76 1.38
N LYS A 135 6.83 6.66 1.71
CA LYS A 135 8.05 6.32 2.43
C LYS A 135 7.74 6.04 3.90
N LEU A 136 7.92 4.80 4.32
CA LEU A 136 7.68 4.32 5.68
C LEU A 136 8.88 4.59 6.60
N LEU A 137 10.06 4.14 6.16
CA LEU A 137 11.33 4.39 6.84
C LEU A 137 12.29 5.04 5.85
N THR A 138 12.95 6.11 6.27
CA THR A 138 13.87 6.86 5.40
C THR A 138 15.33 6.73 5.85
N ASN A 139 16.27 6.85 4.90
CA ASN A 139 17.71 6.97 5.13
C ASN A 139 18.34 5.87 6.01
N GLN A 140 17.93 4.61 5.85
CA GLN A 140 18.51 3.50 6.58
C GLN A 140 19.76 2.96 5.88
N GLN A 141 20.85 2.73 6.62
CA GLN A 141 22.09 2.21 6.03
C GLN A 141 22.07 0.68 5.84
N ASP A 142 21.24 -0.01 6.60
CA ASP A 142 21.19 -1.48 6.63
C ASP A 142 20.05 -1.98 5.73
N ARG A 143 20.42 -2.34 4.51
CA ARG A 143 19.48 -2.87 3.51
C ARG A 143 18.89 -4.20 3.93
N GLU A 144 19.73 -5.11 4.43
CA GLU A 144 19.31 -6.47 4.78
C GLU A 144 18.24 -6.42 5.87
N MET A 145 18.45 -5.57 6.87
CA MET A 145 17.45 -5.34 7.91
C MET A 145 16.14 -4.76 7.35
N LEU A 146 16.17 -3.82 6.40
CA LEU A 146 14.94 -3.34 5.78
C LEU A 146 14.22 -4.43 4.99
N THR A 147 14.95 -5.31 4.30
CA THR A 147 14.36 -6.44 3.58
C THR A 147 13.74 -7.46 4.54
N GLN A 148 14.36 -7.69 5.70
CA GLN A 148 13.75 -8.51 6.75
C GLN A 148 12.44 -7.89 7.28
N LEU A 149 12.41 -6.57 7.46
CA LEU A 149 11.18 -5.86 7.85
C LEU A 149 10.09 -5.96 6.78
N GLU A 150 10.43 -5.74 5.52
CA GLU A 150 9.55 -5.94 4.36
C GLU A 150 8.92 -7.34 4.42
N THR A 151 9.75 -8.38 4.42
CA THR A 151 9.27 -9.77 4.44
C THR A 151 8.43 -10.08 5.66
N ALA A 152 8.79 -9.58 6.85
CA ALA A 152 8.04 -9.83 8.09
C ALA A 152 6.64 -9.19 8.03
N ILE A 153 6.55 -7.94 7.57
CA ILE A 153 5.29 -7.22 7.46
C ILE A 153 4.41 -7.84 6.36
N GLU A 154 4.98 -8.12 5.18
CA GLU A 154 4.24 -8.74 4.08
C GLU A 154 3.70 -10.12 4.45
N SER A 155 4.53 -10.95 5.10
CA SER A 155 4.12 -12.29 5.56
C SER A 155 2.99 -12.19 6.59
N HIS A 156 3.06 -11.23 7.52
CA HIS A 156 2.02 -11.04 8.53
C HIS A 156 0.71 -10.52 7.94
N LEU A 157 0.78 -9.61 6.97
CA LEU A 157 -0.38 -9.02 6.33
C LEU A 157 -0.88 -9.85 5.14
N ASN A 158 -0.24 -10.97 4.80
CA ASN A 158 -0.52 -11.79 3.62
C ASN A 158 -0.41 -11.00 2.29
N ILE A 159 0.56 -10.08 2.19
CA ILE A 159 0.83 -9.28 0.98
C ILE A 159 1.68 -10.13 0.04
N GLU A 160 1.27 -10.22 -1.23
CA GLU A 160 2.03 -10.93 -2.25
C GLU A 160 3.30 -10.14 -2.61
N ASN A 161 4.45 -10.78 -2.47
CA ASN A 161 5.73 -10.17 -2.80
C ASN A 161 5.99 -10.23 -4.31
N ASP A 162 5.81 -9.10 -5.00
CA ASP A 162 6.27 -8.96 -6.39
C ASP A 162 7.77 -8.63 -6.42
N VAL A 163 8.58 -9.67 -6.57
CA VAL A 163 10.04 -9.57 -6.69
C VAL A 163 10.47 -8.51 -7.72
N ASN A 164 9.69 -8.24 -8.78
CA ASN A 164 10.11 -7.36 -9.87
C ASN A 164 10.13 -5.88 -9.50
N VAL A 165 9.30 -5.42 -8.56
CA VAL A 165 9.18 -3.99 -8.23
C VAL A 165 10.47 -3.45 -7.62
N GLY A 166 11.14 -4.23 -6.76
CA GLY A 166 12.45 -3.85 -6.21
C GLY A 166 13.61 -3.89 -7.21
N TYR A 167 13.46 -4.59 -8.34
CA TYR A 167 14.53 -4.74 -9.34
C TYR A 167 14.51 -3.68 -10.45
N GLN A 168 13.39 -3.00 -10.71
CA GLN A 168 13.30 -2.08 -11.86
C GLN A 168 14.24 -0.88 -11.76
N GLU A 169 14.49 -0.33 -10.57
CA GLU A 169 15.48 0.76 -10.41
C GLU A 169 16.93 0.25 -10.47
N ALA A 170 17.21 -0.94 -9.93
CA ALA A 170 18.54 -1.55 -10.05
C ALA A 170 18.91 -1.86 -11.52
N LYS A 171 17.90 -2.09 -12.37
CA LYS A 171 18.09 -2.38 -13.80
C LYS A 171 18.32 -1.11 -14.65
N LEU A 172 17.93 0.07 -14.18
CA LEU A 172 18.33 1.35 -14.80
C LEU A 172 19.80 1.66 -14.52
N ASP A 173 20.29 1.35 -13.32
CA ASP A 173 21.72 1.45 -12.98
C ASP A 173 22.59 0.39 -13.70
N GLN A 174 21.98 -0.72 -14.16
CA GLN A 174 22.64 -1.81 -14.91
C GLN A 174 22.22 -1.88 -16.39
N LEU A 175 21.57 -0.84 -16.91
CA LEU A 175 21.22 -0.79 -18.32
C LEU A 175 22.54 -0.80 -19.10
N ASP A 176 22.75 -1.88 -19.85
CA ASP A 176 23.95 -2.08 -20.65
C ASP A 176 24.18 -0.81 -21.47
N LEU A 177 25.37 -0.23 -21.38
CA LEU A 177 25.66 1.04 -22.04
C LEU A 177 25.42 0.98 -23.54
N GLU A 178 25.49 -0.23 -24.12
CA GLU A 178 25.08 -0.50 -25.49
C GLU A 178 23.56 -0.32 -25.68
N GLN A 179 22.72 -0.88 -24.80
CA GLN A 179 21.27 -0.70 -24.85
C GLN A 179 20.87 0.75 -24.58
N LEU A 180 21.53 1.44 -23.64
CA LEU A 180 21.30 2.86 -23.38
C LEU A 180 21.68 3.71 -24.60
N ASN A 181 22.82 3.43 -25.24
CA ASN A 181 23.24 4.12 -26.47
C ASN A 181 22.27 3.85 -27.62
N GLU A 182 21.80 2.61 -27.81
CA GLU A 182 20.85 2.26 -28.86
C GLU A 182 19.48 2.95 -28.64
N HIS A 183 19.01 3.01 -27.41
CA HIS A 183 17.76 3.71 -27.06
C HIS A 183 17.88 5.23 -27.26
N MET A 184 19.07 5.78 -27.00
CA MET A 184 19.38 7.19 -27.20
C MET A 184 19.47 7.56 -28.69
N GLU A 185 20.05 6.69 -29.51
CA GLU A 185 20.09 6.85 -30.97
C GLU A 185 18.67 6.87 -31.56
N LYS A 186 17.77 6.03 -31.04
CA LYS A 186 16.33 6.04 -31.40
C LYS A 186 15.59 7.31 -30.95
N LEU A 187 16.06 7.99 -29.90
CA LEU A 187 15.45 9.22 -29.38
C LEU A 187 15.98 10.50 -30.06
N GLU A 188 17.12 10.45 -30.75
CA GLU A 188 17.73 11.61 -31.42
C GLU A 188 16.77 12.39 -32.35
N PRO A 189 15.88 11.75 -33.14
CA PRO A 189 14.91 12.47 -33.97
C PRO A 189 13.86 13.23 -33.14
N ILE A 190 13.54 12.71 -31.95
CA ILE A 190 12.51 13.24 -31.04
C ILE A 190 13.10 14.32 -30.12
N MET A 191 14.40 14.25 -29.81
CA MET A 191 15.10 15.24 -28.97
C MET A 191 14.94 16.69 -29.47
N LYS A 192 14.74 16.90 -30.78
CA LYS A 192 14.47 18.24 -31.36
C LYS A 192 13.16 18.86 -30.89
N TRP A 193 12.23 18.06 -30.39
CA TRP A 193 10.90 18.47 -29.93
C TRP A 193 10.79 18.52 -28.41
N LEU A 194 11.82 18.07 -27.67
CA LEU A 194 11.84 18.10 -26.21
C LEU A 194 12.27 19.49 -25.69
N PRO A 195 11.76 19.91 -24.52
CA PRO A 195 12.24 21.13 -23.86
C PRO A 195 13.75 21.08 -23.61
N LYS A 196 14.45 22.21 -23.80
CA LYS A 196 15.92 22.32 -23.67
C LYS A 196 16.47 21.80 -22.33
N SER A 197 15.70 21.95 -21.24
CA SER A 197 16.08 21.45 -19.91
C SER A 197 16.14 19.91 -19.86
N MET A 198 15.20 19.23 -20.52
CA MET A 198 15.16 17.77 -20.58
C MET A 198 16.29 17.22 -21.45
N VAL A 199 16.56 17.88 -22.59
CA VAL A 199 17.72 17.56 -23.45
C VAL A 199 19.03 17.65 -22.66
N ARG A 200 19.23 18.73 -21.88
CA ARG A 200 20.42 18.90 -21.05
C ARG A 200 20.57 17.79 -20.00
N ASN A 201 19.50 17.41 -19.32
CA ASN A 201 19.53 16.34 -18.32
C ASN A 201 19.90 14.98 -18.94
N ILE A 202 19.35 14.69 -20.13
CA ILE A 202 19.64 13.47 -20.89
C ILE A 202 21.13 13.43 -21.31
N GLU A 203 21.68 14.56 -21.73
CA GLU A 203 23.07 14.67 -22.17
C GLU A 203 24.07 14.59 -20.99
N GLU A 204 23.72 15.19 -19.85
CA GLU A 204 24.46 15.03 -18.58
C GLU A 204 24.46 13.57 -18.09
N ALA A 205 23.32 12.87 -18.19
CA ALA A 205 23.22 11.46 -17.84
C ALA A 205 24.12 10.60 -18.75
N ARG A 206 24.16 10.88 -20.06
CA ARG A 206 25.06 10.22 -21.03
C ARG A 206 26.53 10.41 -20.67
N GLN A 207 26.93 11.65 -20.34
CA GLN A 207 28.31 11.94 -19.94
C GLN A 207 28.71 11.19 -18.66
N LYS A 208 27.83 11.13 -17.65
CA LYS A 208 28.08 10.37 -16.41
C LYS A 208 28.23 8.88 -16.67
N ALA A 209 27.35 8.30 -17.48
CA ALA A 209 27.41 6.88 -17.85
C ALA A 209 28.71 6.52 -18.59
N MET A 210 29.16 7.39 -19.51
CA MET A 210 30.46 7.22 -20.19
C MET A 210 31.67 7.34 -19.26
N GLN A 211 31.62 8.24 -18.26
CA GLN A 211 32.68 8.38 -17.26
C GLN A 211 32.79 7.15 -16.35
N GLN A 212 31.64 6.59 -15.92
CA GLN A 212 31.61 5.36 -15.12
C GLN A 212 32.20 4.17 -15.88
N ASN A 213 31.83 3.96 -17.15
CA ASN A 213 32.40 2.86 -17.94
C ASN A 213 33.91 2.97 -18.12
N LYS A 214 34.43 4.18 -18.35
CA LYS A 214 35.88 4.42 -18.43
C LYS A 214 36.58 4.05 -17.11
N SER A 215 35.95 4.32 -15.98
CA SER A 215 36.50 3.94 -14.66
C SER A 215 36.46 2.43 -14.41
N GLU A 216 35.44 1.73 -14.89
CA GLU A 216 35.31 0.27 -14.76
C GLU A 216 36.26 -0.50 -15.68
N ARG A 217 36.46 -0.04 -16.93
CA ARG A 217 37.45 -0.65 -17.84
C ARG A 217 38.87 -0.61 -17.28
N ASN A 218 39.25 0.50 -16.64
CA ASN A 218 40.55 0.62 -15.98
C ASN A 218 40.71 -0.31 -14.76
N PHE A 219 39.62 -0.83 -14.20
CA PHE A 219 39.63 -1.78 -13.08
C PHE A 219 39.63 -3.25 -13.54
N SER A 220 39.22 -3.53 -14.79
CA SER A 220 39.06 -4.90 -15.31
C SER A 220 40.33 -5.55 -15.88
N ASP A 221 41.44 -4.81 -16.00
CA ASP A 221 42.75 -5.34 -16.46
C ASP A 221 43.48 -6.22 -15.43
N SER A 222 42.84 -6.55 -14.30
CA SER A 222 43.35 -7.58 -13.38
C SER A 222 42.91 -8.97 -13.86
N PRO A 223 43.83 -9.93 -14.06
CA PRO A 223 43.53 -11.22 -14.68
C PRO A 223 42.52 -12.03 -13.85
N ARG A 224 41.34 -12.29 -14.42
CA ARG A 224 40.32 -13.17 -13.83
C ARG A 224 40.57 -14.63 -14.23
N PRO A 225 40.34 -15.59 -13.31
CA PRO A 225 40.41 -17.03 -13.61
C PRO A 225 39.27 -17.47 -14.55
N PRO A 226 39.47 -18.54 -15.35
CA PRO A 226 38.55 -18.95 -16.40
C PRO A 226 37.21 -19.47 -15.85
N PHE A 227 36.11 -18.99 -16.44
CA PHE A 227 34.74 -19.34 -16.11
C PHE A 227 34.16 -20.35 -17.12
N ASN A 228 33.54 -21.43 -16.62
CA ASN A 228 32.89 -22.46 -17.43
C ASN A 228 31.36 -22.20 -17.49
N PRO A 229 30.75 -22.07 -18.67
CA PRO A 229 29.32 -21.80 -18.79
C PRO A 229 28.48 -23.08 -18.58
N PRO A 230 27.31 -22.99 -17.92
CA PRO A 230 26.40 -24.11 -17.76
C PRO A 230 25.49 -24.32 -18.98
N ARG A 231 25.15 -25.60 -19.19
CA ARG A 231 24.44 -26.19 -20.33
C ARG A 231 22.93 -25.93 -20.25
N LYS A 232 22.36 -25.28 -21.28
CA LYS A 232 20.91 -25.01 -21.40
C LYS A 232 20.09 -26.30 -21.59
N LYS A 233 19.02 -26.47 -20.80
CA LYS A 233 17.94 -27.46 -21.03
C LYS A 233 16.71 -26.75 -21.61
N GLY A 234 16.12 -27.35 -22.64
CA GLY A 234 14.94 -26.83 -23.37
C GLY A 234 13.63 -27.04 -22.62
N GLY A 235 12.74 -26.05 -22.72
CA GLY A 235 11.39 -26.07 -22.16
C GLY A 235 10.33 -26.47 -23.18
N LEU A 236 9.45 -27.39 -22.77
CA LEU A 236 8.23 -27.82 -23.47
C LEU A 236 7.12 -26.77 -23.29
N ARG A 237 6.47 -26.35 -24.37
CA ARG A 237 5.19 -25.62 -24.34
C ARG A 237 4.02 -26.61 -24.30
N LYS A 238 3.10 -26.46 -23.35
CA LYS A 238 1.78 -27.11 -23.35
C LYS A 238 0.73 -26.14 -23.87
N ASN A 239 -0.04 -26.58 -24.86
CA ASN A 239 -1.24 -25.89 -25.36
C ASN A 239 -2.44 -26.25 -24.48
N ILE A 240 -3.24 -25.25 -24.10
CA ILE A 240 -4.53 -25.42 -23.44
C ILE A 240 -5.60 -24.98 -24.46
N PRO A 241 -6.58 -25.83 -24.82
CA PRO A 241 -7.67 -25.43 -25.70
C PRO A 241 -8.80 -24.76 -24.90
N ALA A 242 -9.34 -23.68 -25.48
CA ALA A 242 -10.50 -22.97 -24.96
C ALA A 242 -11.79 -23.74 -25.25
N SER A 243 -12.53 -24.10 -24.21
CA SER A 243 -13.91 -24.62 -24.29
C SER A 243 -14.89 -23.58 -23.76
N GLN A 244 -15.90 -23.26 -24.58
CA GLN A 244 -17.05 -22.43 -24.21
C GLN A 244 -17.97 -23.17 -23.22
N PRO A 245 -18.61 -22.49 -22.24
CA PRO A 245 -19.49 -23.16 -21.30
C PRO A 245 -20.91 -23.31 -21.85
N GLU A 246 -21.39 -24.56 -21.78
CA GLU A 246 -22.81 -24.91 -21.85
C GLU A 246 -23.61 -24.24 -20.73
N ARG A 247 -24.81 -23.74 -21.07
CA ARG A 247 -25.78 -23.20 -20.12
C ARG A 247 -26.46 -24.35 -19.35
N GLN A 248 -26.09 -24.55 -18.09
CA GLN A 248 -26.90 -25.27 -17.09
C GLN A 248 -27.08 -24.41 -15.84
N GLY A 249 -28.25 -24.53 -15.23
CA GLY A 249 -28.77 -23.63 -14.20
C GLY A 249 -27.99 -23.61 -12.90
N GLY A 250 -28.09 -22.48 -12.18
CA GLY A 250 -27.55 -22.27 -10.84
C GLY A 250 -26.05 -22.54 -10.75
N LYS A 251 -25.21 -21.55 -11.04
CA LYS A 251 -23.76 -21.69 -10.87
C LYS A 251 -23.49 -22.02 -9.39
N ASP A 252 -22.79 -23.13 -9.15
CA ASP A 252 -22.34 -23.49 -7.80
C ASP A 252 -21.53 -22.33 -7.22
N LEU A 253 -21.82 -21.98 -5.97
CA LEU A 253 -21.10 -20.92 -5.26
C LEU A 253 -19.60 -21.26 -5.24
N TYR A 254 -18.77 -20.25 -5.52
CA TYR A 254 -17.32 -20.40 -5.44
C TYR A 254 -16.92 -20.85 -4.04
N VAL A 255 -16.14 -21.93 -3.96
CA VAL A 255 -15.60 -22.44 -2.70
C VAL A 255 -14.23 -21.82 -2.53
N ALA A 256 -14.09 -20.89 -1.57
CA ALA A 256 -12.80 -20.26 -1.28
C ALA A 256 -11.76 -21.30 -0.87
N GLU A 257 -10.56 -21.25 -1.47
CA GLU A 257 -9.47 -22.18 -1.17
C GLU A 257 -8.84 -21.94 0.22
N ASN A 258 -9.11 -20.80 0.86
CA ASN A 258 -8.49 -20.40 2.11
C ASN A 258 -9.49 -20.38 3.29
N PRO A 259 -9.41 -21.33 4.24
CA PRO A 259 -10.40 -21.51 5.31
C PRO A 259 -10.27 -20.52 6.49
N ILE A 260 -9.28 -19.62 6.47
CA ILE A 260 -8.92 -18.80 7.65
C ILE A 260 -9.83 -17.57 7.84
N ASN A 261 -10.55 -17.13 6.80
CA ASN A 261 -11.52 -16.04 6.91
C ASN A 261 -12.92 -16.63 6.93
N PHE A 262 -13.67 -16.40 8.00
CA PHE A 262 -15.08 -16.79 8.11
C PHE A 262 -15.85 -16.22 6.91
N PRO A 263 -16.18 -17.02 5.88
CA PRO A 263 -16.67 -16.42 4.66
C PRO A 263 -18.17 -16.28 4.85
N LEU A 264 -18.61 -15.13 5.37
CA LEU A 264 -19.98 -14.68 5.13
C LEU A 264 -20.29 -14.80 3.63
N TYR A 265 -19.27 -14.56 2.79
CA TYR A 265 -19.26 -14.86 1.37
C TYR A 265 -19.68 -16.29 0.96
N ALA A 266 -19.50 -17.32 1.78
CA ALA A 266 -19.93 -18.69 1.47
C ALA A 266 -21.29 -19.05 2.09
N SER A 267 -21.89 -18.14 2.87
CA SER A 267 -23.15 -18.40 3.57
C SER A 267 -24.31 -18.55 2.58
N ARG A 268 -25.16 -19.54 2.77
CA ARG A 268 -26.33 -19.75 1.91
C ARG A 268 -27.53 -18.99 2.46
N GLU A 269 -28.56 -18.79 1.65
CA GLU A 269 -29.84 -18.31 2.16
C GLU A 269 -30.35 -19.27 3.25
N GLY A 270 -30.79 -18.71 4.38
CA GLY A 270 -31.13 -19.42 5.60
C GLY A 270 -29.97 -19.63 6.60
N THR A 271 -28.71 -19.36 6.22
CA THR A 271 -27.57 -19.51 7.13
C THR A 271 -27.66 -18.51 8.30
N ALA A 272 -27.42 -19.02 9.51
CA ALA A 272 -27.33 -18.23 10.74
C ALA A 272 -25.97 -17.54 10.84
N VAL A 273 -25.95 -16.24 11.12
CA VAL A 273 -24.72 -15.48 11.36
C VAL A 273 -24.89 -14.57 12.57
N HIS A 274 -23.84 -14.39 13.36
CA HIS A 274 -23.77 -13.35 14.38
C HIS A 274 -23.01 -12.17 13.82
N TRP A 275 -23.60 -10.99 13.94
CA TRP A 275 -23.08 -9.74 13.42
C TRP A 275 -23.35 -8.63 14.43
N LYS A 276 -22.30 -7.89 14.81
CA LYS A 276 -22.34 -6.82 15.84
C LYS A 276 -23.04 -7.25 17.15
N GLY A 277 -22.84 -8.51 17.58
CA GLY A 277 -23.40 -9.07 18.80
C GLY A 277 -24.87 -9.51 18.73
N ALA A 278 -25.54 -9.36 17.58
CA ALA A 278 -26.90 -9.85 17.36
C ALA A 278 -26.91 -11.08 16.44
N ALA A 279 -27.98 -11.88 16.49
CA ALA A 279 -28.17 -13.04 15.63
C ALA A 279 -29.01 -12.68 14.40
N TRP A 280 -28.47 -12.99 13.24
CA TRP A 280 -29.03 -12.69 11.92
C TRP A 280 -29.19 -13.97 11.09
N THR A 281 -29.96 -13.86 10.03
CA THR A 281 -30.13 -14.90 9.01
C THR A 281 -29.90 -14.27 7.64
N VAL A 282 -29.15 -14.96 6.78
CA VAL A 282 -28.99 -14.57 5.37
C VAL A 282 -30.31 -14.80 4.65
N GLU A 283 -30.96 -13.76 4.15
CA GLU A 283 -32.27 -13.89 3.48
C GLU A 283 -32.14 -13.94 1.97
N ARG A 284 -31.34 -13.04 1.37
CA ARG A 284 -31.12 -12.98 -0.08
C ARG A 284 -29.65 -12.81 -0.39
N THR A 285 -29.20 -13.41 -1.48
CA THR A 285 -27.83 -13.19 -1.98
C THR A 285 -27.79 -12.95 -3.49
N ALA A 286 -26.86 -12.12 -3.92
CA ALA A 286 -26.54 -11.93 -5.34
C ALA A 286 -25.03 -11.92 -5.53
N GLN A 287 -24.54 -12.58 -6.58
CA GLN A 287 -23.10 -12.70 -6.87
C GLN A 287 -22.77 -11.87 -8.12
N ILE A 288 -21.62 -11.22 -8.13
CA ILE A 288 -21.09 -10.53 -9.30
C ILE A 288 -19.79 -11.23 -9.70
N ASP A 289 -19.76 -11.80 -10.89
CA ASP A 289 -18.52 -12.33 -11.48
C ASP A 289 -17.91 -11.25 -12.36
N PHE A 290 -16.77 -10.71 -11.95
CA PHE A 290 -16.09 -9.68 -12.71
C PHE A 290 -15.18 -10.29 -13.77
N VAL A 291 -14.90 -9.50 -14.81
CA VAL A 291 -13.91 -9.83 -15.85
C VAL A 291 -12.49 -9.51 -15.38
N ASP A 292 -12.34 -8.64 -14.37
CA ASP A 292 -11.06 -8.25 -13.79
C ASP A 292 -10.39 -9.43 -13.08
N THR A 293 -9.10 -9.64 -13.35
CA THR A 293 -8.33 -10.73 -12.75
C THR A 293 -7.98 -10.47 -11.29
N ASP A 294 -7.85 -9.20 -10.90
CA ASP A 294 -7.42 -8.83 -9.55
C ASP A 294 -8.59 -8.93 -8.57
N ILE A 295 -9.82 -8.82 -9.08
CA ILE A 295 -11.06 -8.78 -8.33
C ILE A 295 -12.07 -9.71 -9.02
N PRO A 296 -11.94 -11.03 -8.84
CA PRO A 296 -12.70 -11.98 -9.65
C PRO A 296 -14.19 -12.04 -9.27
N THR A 297 -14.54 -11.72 -8.03
CA THR A 297 -15.90 -11.93 -7.52
C THR A 297 -16.31 -10.94 -6.44
N GLY A 298 -17.56 -10.50 -6.51
CA GLY A 298 -18.26 -9.77 -5.44
C GLY A 298 -19.55 -10.48 -5.05
N ARG A 299 -20.07 -10.22 -3.85
CA ARG A 299 -21.33 -10.78 -3.37
C ARG A 299 -22.07 -9.77 -2.50
N MET A 300 -23.34 -9.56 -2.82
CA MET A 300 -24.29 -8.78 -2.05
C MET A 300 -25.12 -9.74 -1.19
N ILE A 301 -25.21 -9.45 0.10
CA ILE A 301 -25.82 -10.32 1.10
C ILE A 301 -26.79 -9.49 1.93
N GLU A 302 -28.06 -9.87 1.96
CA GLU A 302 -29.03 -9.26 2.87
C GLU A 302 -29.15 -10.11 4.14
N LEU A 303 -28.98 -9.45 5.28
CA LEU A 303 -29.13 -10.03 6.59
C LEU A 303 -30.41 -9.50 7.25
N VAL A 304 -31.19 -10.41 7.84
CA VAL A 304 -32.37 -10.09 8.64
C VAL A 304 -32.14 -10.49 10.09
N GLN A 305 -32.39 -9.57 11.02
CA GLN A 305 -32.19 -9.86 12.44
C GLN A 305 -33.28 -10.82 12.95
N ARG A 306 -32.88 -11.90 13.62
CA ARG A 306 -33.82 -12.96 14.06
C ARG A 306 -34.85 -12.48 15.08
N GLN A 307 -34.46 -11.55 15.94
CA GLN A 307 -35.33 -11.00 16.98
C GLN A 307 -36.20 -9.84 16.47
N GLN A 308 -35.80 -9.19 15.38
CA GLN A 308 -36.48 -8.04 14.80
C GLN A 308 -36.53 -8.20 13.26
N PRO A 309 -37.49 -8.95 12.71
CA PRO A 309 -37.52 -9.29 11.28
C PRO A 309 -37.64 -8.08 10.32
N ASN A 310 -38.01 -6.91 10.84
CA ASN A 310 -38.05 -5.65 10.09
C ASN A 310 -36.68 -4.97 10.01
N GLU A 311 -35.73 -5.37 10.86
CA GLU A 311 -34.37 -4.86 10.88
C GLU A 311 -33.52 -5.65 9.87
N ARG A 312 -33.05 -4.92 8.85
CA ARG A 312 -32.30 -5.44 7.71
C ARG A 312 -30.99 -4.68 7.61
N THR A 313 -29.90 -5.40 7.33
CA THR A 313 -28.64 -4.79 6.92
C THR A 313 -28.13 -5.49 5.66
N TYR A 314 -27.34 -4.77 4.87
CA TYR A 314 -26.74 -5.29 3.65
C TYR A 314 -25.24 -5.36 3.83
N VAL A 315 -24.64 -6.46 3.41
CA VAL A 315 -23.19 -6.65 3.44
C VAL A 315 -22.73 -6.96 2.03
N TYR A 316 -21.67 -6.28 1.61
CA TYR A 316 -20.95 -6.59 0.39
C TYR A 316 -19.63 -7.24 0.72
N ALA A 317 -19.38 -8.40 0.12
CA ALA A 317 -18.13 -9.12 0.21
C ALA A 317 -17.46 -9.10 -1.17
N GLN A 318 -16.19 -8.74 -1.24
CA GLN A 318 -15.43 -8.69 -2.49
C GLN A 318 -14.08 -9.35 -2.29
N GLU A 319 -13.68 -10.19 -3.25
CA GLU A 319 -12.33 -10.71 -3.30
C GLU A 319 -11.45 -9.70 -4.04
N ASP A 320 -10.40 -9.24 -3.39
CA ASP A 320 -9.42 -8.29 -3.92
C ASP A 320 -8.02 -8.83 -3.61
N HIS A 321 -7.25 -9.16 -4.65
CA HIS A 321 -5.92 -9.77 -4.54
C HIS A 321 -5.87 -10.96 -3.56
N ASN A 322 -6.78 -11.95 -3.73
CA ASN A 322 -6.92 -13.14 -2.87
C ASN A 322 -7.28 -12.85 -1.40
N ARG A 323 -7.86 -11.68 -1.12
CA ARG A 323 -8.38 -11.32 0.21
C ARG A 323 -9.83 -10.92 0.14
N TRP A 324 -10.61 -11.38 1.11
CA TRP A 324 -12.00 -10.97 1.27
C TRP A 324 -12.08 -9.66 2.04
N ASN A 325 -12.64 -8.64 1.39
CA ASN A 325 -13.03 -7.40 2.00
C ASN A 325 -14.54 -7.40 2.23
N TYR A 326 -14.96 -6.93 3.40
CA TYR A 326 -16.37 -6.82 3.77
C TYR A 326 -16.71 -5.36 4.01
N ALA A 327 -17.88 -4.94 3.55
CA ALA A 327 -18.44 -3.63 3.85
C ALA A 327 -19.92 -3.76 4.19
N GLU A 328 -20.35 -3.07 5.24
CA GLU A 328 -21.77 -2.82 5.46
C GLU A 328 -22.24 -1.76 4.45
N GLU A 329 -23.35 -2.02 3.76
CA GLU A 329 -23.89 -1.15 2.73
C GLU A 329 -25.21 -0.54 3.14
N ARG A 330 -25.39 0.75 2.86
CA ARG A 330 -26.70 1.39 2.78
C ARG A 330 -26.92 1.86 1.35
N ARG A 331 -28.00 1.39 0.73
CA ARG A 331 -28.44 1.90 -0.58
C ARG A 331 -28.92 3.34 -0.42
N LEU A 332 -28.43 4.21 -1.31
CA LEU A 332 -28.90 5.59 -1.43
C LEU A 332 -30.22 5.65 -2.19
N ASP A 333 -31.08 6.58 -1.82
CA ASP A 333 -32.31 6.86 -2.58
C ASP A 333 -32.04 7.66 -3.86
N ASP A 334 -33.04 7.79 -4.73
CA ASP A 334 -32.88 8.44 -6.03
C ASP A 334 -32.51 9.93 -5.92
N GLU A 335 -32.92 10.61 -4.84
CA GLU A 335 -32.57 12.02 -4.59
C GLU A 335 -31.11 12.15 -4.15
N GLU A 336 -30.65 11.28 -3.24
CA GLU A 336 -29.25 11.17 -2.81
C GLU A 336 -28.32 10.82 -3.99
N VAL A 337 -28.73 9.86 -4.83
CA VAL A 337 -28.00 9.44 -6.05
C VAL A 337 -27.87 10.62 -7.03
N ALA A 338 -28.97 11.36 -7.26
CA ALA A 338 -28.95 12.53 -8.13
C ALA A 338 -28.08 13.67 -7.55
N ALA A 339 -28.10 13.88 -6.23
CA ALA A 339 -27.26 14.88 -5.56
C ALA A 339 -25.77 14.58 -5.69
N LEU A 340 -25.39 13.30 -5.79
CA LEU A 340 -24.03 12.86 -6.09
C LEU A 340 -23.63 13.00 -7.57
N GLY A 341 -24.54 13.47 -8.43
CA GLY A 341 -24.28 13.68 -9.85
C GLY A 341 -24.52 12.47 -10.75
N PHE A 342 -25.18 11.42 -10.24
CA PHE A 342 -25.59 10.25 -11.04
C PHE A 342 -26.99 10.50 -11.65
N THR A 343 -27.11 11.50 -12.53
CA THR A 343 -28.41 11.95 -13.06
C THR A 343 -28.80 11.31 -14.39
N GLU A 344 -27.85 10.75 -15.14
CA GLU A 344 -28.10 10.13 -16.44
C GLU A 344 -27.96 8.61 -16.36
N THR A 345 -28.84 7.89 -17.06
CA THR A 345 -28.73 6.44 -17.27
C THR A 345 -27.65 6.05 -18.28
N SER A 346 -26.94 7.04 -18.84
CA SER A 346 -25.86 6.80 -19.79
C SER A 346 -24.59 6.34 -19.09
N ILE A 347 -23.97 5.30 -19.65
CA ILE A 347 -22.68 4.73 -19.23
C ILE A 347 -21.55 5.77 -19.22
N SER A 348 -21.66 6.83 -20.03
CA SER A 348 -20.64 7.88 -20.14
C SER A 348 -20.68 8.91 -19.01
N ALA A 349 -21.68 8.87 -18.13
CA ALA A 349 -22.00 9.94 -17.19
C ALA A 349 -21.85 9.52 -15.73
N TYR A 350 -20.70 8.95 -15.35
CA TYR A 350 -20.33 8.83 -13.94
C TYR A 350 -19.46 10.04 -13.52
N PRO A 351 -19.64 10.56 -12.29
CA PRO A 351 -18.84 11.68 -11.80
C PRO A 351 -17.39 11.26 -11.56
N MET A 352 -16.41 12.01 -12.07
CA MET A 352 -14.99 11.75 -11.79
C MET A 352 -14.57 12.06 -10.34
N LYS A 353 -15.47 12.66 -9.55
CA LYS A 353 -15.26 13.07 -8.17
C LYS A 353 -16.61 13.16 -7.47
N LEU A 354 -16.72 12.57 -6.28
CA LEU A 354 -17.85 12.78 -5.37
C LEU A 354 -17.42 13.68 -4.20
N GLU A 355 -18.34 14.54 -3.77
CA GLU A 355 -18.18 15.37 -2.58
C GLU A 355 -19.24 14.96 -1.56
N ASN A 356 -18.81 14.66 -0.34
CA ASN A 356 -19.70 14.38 0.78
C ASN A 356 -19.16 15.09 2.03
N GLY A 357 -19.74 16.23 2.38
CA GLY A 357 -19.16 17.15 3.36
C GLY A 357 -17.81 17.71 2.88
N ASP A 358 -16.78 17.60 3.72
CA ASP A 358 -15.41 18.04 3.39
C ASP A 358 -14.59 16.97 2.65
N ASP A 359 -15.10 15.73 2.59
CA ASP A 359 -14.41 14.61 1.97
C ASP A 359 -14.61 14.57 0.45
N ARG A 360 -13.53 14.19 -0.24
CA ARG A 360 -13.49 14.03 -1.69
C ARG A 360 -13.18 12.60 -2.02
N TYR A 361 -14.02 11.99 -2.85
CA TYR A 361 -13.87 10.61 -3.28
C TYR A 361 -13.60 10.55 -4.77
N TYR A 362 -12.73 9.62 -5.15
CA TYR A 362 -12.32 9.43 -6.53
C TYR A 362 -12.60 8.00 -6.96
N PRO A 363 -13.12 7.78 -8.18
CA PRO A 363 -13.39 6.43 -8.68
C PRO A 363 -12.10 5.66 -8.93
N ARG A 364 -12.10 4.37 -8.62
CA ARG A 364 -11.15 3.38 -9.15
C ARG A 364 -11.48 3.06 -10.61
N SER A 365 -10.65 2.20 -11.20
CA SER A 365 -10.90 1.57 -12.49
C SER A 365 -12.31 0.99 -12.57
N GLU A 366 -12.95 1.15 -13.74
CA GLU A 366 -14.22 0.52 -14.07
C GLU A 366 -14.10 -1.01 -13.92
N GLN A 367 -15.04 -1.61 -13.19
CA GLN A 367 -15.18 -3.05 -13.08
C GLN A 367 -16.40 -3.49 -13.87
N VAL A 368 -16.21 -4.42 -14.80
CA VAL A 368 -17.31 -4.99 -15.60
C VAL A 368 -17.52 -6.44 -15.18
N GLY A 369 -18.77 -6.85 -15.03
CA GLY A 369 -19.10 -8.20 -14.60
C GLY A 369 -20.52 -8.64 -14.91
N THR A 370 -20.86 -9.83 -14.47
CA THR A 370 -22.22 -10.39 -14.56
C THR A 370 -22.79 -10.57 -13.16
N LEU A 371 -23.88 -9.87 -12.85
CA LEU A 371 -24.66 -10.02 -11.63
C LEU A 371 -25.63 -11.19 -11.78
N PHE A 372 -25.52 -12.15 -10.88
CA PHE A 372 -26.40 -13.30 -10.70
C PHE A 372 -27.27 -13.07 -9.47
N ALA A 373 -28.57 -12.86 -9.68
CA ALA A 373 -29.57 -12.74 -8.63
C ALA A 373 -30.64 -13.82 -8.86
N GLY A 374 -30.61 -14.87 -8.03
CA GLY A 374 -31.39 -16.08 -8.28
C GLY A 374 -31.02 -16.72 -9.63
N SER A 375 -31.99 -16.87 -10.54
CA SER A 375 -31.78 -17.41 -11.88
C SER A 375 -31.49 -16.36 -12.94
N GLN A 376 -31.50 -15.07 -12.59
CA GLN A 376 -31.29 -13.97 -13.53
C GLN A 376 -29.82 -13.58 -13.58
N ALA A 377 -29.30 -13.43 -14.80
CA ALA A 377 -27.96 -12.92 -15.06
C ALA A 377 -28.08 -11.58 -15.81
N THR A 378 -27.43 -10.54 -15.29
CA THR A 378 -27.47 -9.18 -15.85
C THR A 378 -26.05 -8.63 -15.93
N GLN A 379 -25.66 -8.07 -17.07
CA GLN A 379 -24.37 -7.39 -17.15
C GLN A 379 -24.39 -6.14 -16.26
N VAL A 380 -23.30 -5.90 -15.55
CA VAL A 380 -23.17 -4.75 -14.65
C VAL A 380 -21.83 -4.05 -14.86
N LYS A 381 -21.84 -2.74 -14.65
CA LYS A 381 -20.64 -1.93 -14.42
C LYS A 381 -20.59 -1.48 -12.97
N GLN A 382 -19.42 -1.51 -12.36
CA GLN A 382 -19.20 -1.09 -10.99
C GLN A 382 -18.04 -0.09 -10.91
N TYR A 383 -18.22 0.93 -10.07
CA TYR A 383 -17.19 1.89 -9.70
C TYR A 383 -17.11 1.98 -8.19
N LEU A 384 -15.90 1.89 -7.65
CA LEU A 384 -15.62 2.10 -6.23
C LEU A 384 -14.97 3.46 -6.04
N TYR A 385 -15.58 4.30 -5.22
CA TYR A 385 -15.11 5.63 -4.89
C TYR A 385 -14.53 5.64 -3.49
N PHE A 386 -13.26 6.00 -3.37
CA PHE A 386 -12.52 5.98 -2.10
C PHE A 386 -11.93 7.35 -1.80
N THR A 387 -11.63 7.57 -0.54
CA THR A 387 -10.86 8.73 -0.07
C THR A 387 -9.71 8.25 0.82
N VAL A 388 -8.71 9.10 1.03
CA VAL A 388 -7.53 8.78 1.85
C VAL A 388 -7.80 9.01 3.35
N GLY A 389 -8.85 9.78 3.69
CA GLY A 389 -9.10 10.25 5.04
C GLY A 389 -10.08 9.44 5.88
N THR A 390 -10.89 8.55 5.28
CA THR A 390 -11.97 7.86 5.97
C THR A 390 -12.10 6.41 5.52
N SER A 391 -12.72 5.58 6.36
CA SER A 391 -13.08 4.19 6.05
C SER A 391 -14.38 4.06 5.24
N THR A 392 -15.06 5.20 5.01
CA THR A 392 -16.25 5.25 4.17
C THR A 392 -15.83 5.18 2.71
N GLN A 393 -16.59 4.47 1.90
CA GLN A 393 -16.44 4.43 0.45
C GLN A 393 -17.83 4.45 -0.21
N PHE A 394 -17.90 4.72 -1.51
CA PHE A 394 -19.14 4.57 -2.27
C PHE A 394 -18.97 3.52 -3.35
N ARG A 395 -19.99 2.68 -3.53
CA ARG A 395 -20.07 1.73 -4.64
C ARG A 395 -21.21 2.13 -5.55
N ALA A 396 -20.91 2.46 -6.80
CA ALA A 396 -21.90 2.74 -7.82
C ALA A 396 -21.99 1.54 -8.77
N LEU A 397 -23.18 0.96 -8.89
CA LEU A 397 -23.48 -0.19 -9.75
C LEU A 397 -24.49 0.23 -10.82
N LEU A 398 -24.20 -0.05 -12.09
CA LEU A 398 -25.08 0.20 -13.22
C LEU A 398 -25.40 -1.12 -13.94
N PRO A 399 -26.57 -1.72 -13.68
CA PRO A 399 -27.08 -2.83 -14.47
C PRO A 399 -27.38 -2.42 -15.91
N GLU A 400 -27.15 -3.31 -16.86
CA GLU A 400 -27.47 -3.09 -18.27
C GLU A 400 -28.96 -2.80 -18.45
N GLY A 401 -29.28 -1.61 -18.99
CA GLY A 401 -30.65 -1.12 -19.15
C GLY A 401 -31.34 -0.64 -17.87
N GLY A 402 -30.63 -0.58 -16.74
CA GLY A 402 -31.12 -0.08 -15.46
C GLY A 402 -30.68 1.35 -15.13
N ASN A 403 -31.07 1.80 -13.94
CA ASN A 403 -30.58 3.05 -13.33
C ASN A 403 -29.37 2.77 -12.43
N TRP A 404 -28.62 3.82 -12.12
CA TRP A 404 -27.56 3.75 -11.11
C TRP A 404 -28.10 3.31 -9.75
N GLN A 405 -27.39 2.38 -9.13
CA GLN A 405 -27.59 1.96 -7.75
C GLN A 405 -26.33 2.33 -6.98
N VAL A 406 -26.41 3.36 -6.14
CA VAL A 406 -25.28 3.83 -5.34
C VAL A 406 -25.46 3.38 -3.90
N TYR A 407 -24.39 2.88 -3.32
CA TYR A 407 -24.31 2.39 -1.95
C TYR A 407 -23.24 3.18 -1.23
N VAL A 408 -23.54 3.68 -0.03
CA VAL A 408 -22.50 4.08 0.92
C VAL A 408 -22.05 2.82 1.66
N GLN A 409 -20.75 2.66 1.79
CA GLN A 409 -20.11 1.48 2.34
C GLN A 409 -19.24 1.87 3.52
N GLU A 410 -19.39 1.13 4.63
CA GLU A 410 -18.47 1.19 5.77
C GLU A 410 -17.69 -0.12 5.82
N VAL A 411 -16.37 -0.05 5.73
CA VAL A 411 -15.52 -1.24 5.81
C VAL A 411 -15.68 -1.90 7.17
N VAL A 412 -15.91 -3.21 7.17
CA VAL A 412 -16.08 -4.02 8.38
C VAL A 412 -15.07 -5.14 8.44
N ASP A 413 -14.73 -5.55 9.66
CA ASP A 413 -13.75 -6.60 9.87
C ASP A 413 -14.38 -7.98 9.65
N ALA A 414 -13.64 -8.90 9.06
CA ALA A 414 -14.07 -10.29 8.98
C ALA A 414 -14.33 -10.89 10.37
N GLY A 415 -13.61 -10.42 11.40
CA GLY A 415 -13.78 -10.85 12.79
C GLY A 415 -15.08 -10.39 13.44
N ASP A 416 -15.79 -9.41 12.86
CA ASP A 416 -17.09 -8.95 13.37
C ASP A 416 -18.22 -9.95 13.03
N PHE A 417 -17.95 -10.90 12.13
CA PHE A 417 -18.83 -12.03 11.82
C PHE A 417 -18.39 -13.26 12.63
N SER A 418 -19.34 -13.88 13.33
CA SER A 418 -19.14 -15.21 13.92
C SER A 418 -20.32 -16.11 13.63
N GLY A 419 -20.10 -17.41 13.46
CA GLY A 419 -21.19 -18.34 13.24
C GLY A 419 -20.77 -19.77 13.49
N SER A 420 -21.77 -20.61 13.77
CA SER A 420 -21.58 -22.05 13.81
C SER A 420 -21.34 -22.52 12.38
N HIS A 421 -20.12 -22.99 12.07
CA HIS A 421 -19.91 -23.83 10.89
C HIS A 421 -20.96 -24.96 10.93
N PRO A 422 -21.76 -25.16 9.85
CA PRO A 422 -22.64 -26.31 9.77
C PRO A 422 -21.87 -27.62 9.77
#